data_AF-A0A914S593-F1
#
_entry.id   AF-A0A914S593-F1
#
_cell.length_a   1.000
_cell.length_b   1.000
_cell.length_c   1.000
_cell.angle_alpha   90.00
_cell.angle_beta   90.00
_cell.angle_gamma   90.00
#
_symmetry.space_group_name_H-M   'P 1'
#
loop_
_entity.id
_entity.type
_entity.pdbx_description
1 polymer ?
#
loop_
_entity_poly.entity_id
_entity_poly.type
_entity_poly.pdbx_seq_one_letter_code
_entity_poly.pdbx_strand_id
1 'polypeptide(L)'
;YGLPFFFKIRAAYEISCLYKLFIGVDATQVEINPLAETEGMQEKNGIEVFISKEKFPAYCIDAKLNFDDNAYFRQKEIFAMEEPSNSE
;
A
#
# COMPACT_ATOMS: atom_id res chain seq x y z
N TYR A 1 -20.80 -15.60 -2.72
CA TYR A 1 -20.63 -14.20 -2.29
C TYR A 1 -19.21 -13.78 -2.57
N GLY A 2 -19.00 -12.85 -3.50
CA GLY A 2 -17.67 -12.38 -3.88
C GLY A 2 -17.60 -10.87 -3.67
N LEU A 3 -16.38 -10.35 -3.54
CA LEU A 3 -16.14 -8.92 -3.45
C LEU A 3 -16.74 -8.19 -4.66
N PRO A 4 -17.28 -6.97 -4.49
CA PRO A 4 -17.81 -6.16 -5.59
C PRO A 4 -16.81 -6.00 -6.75
N PHE A 5 -17.29 -5.89 -7.99
CA PHE A 5 -16.41 -5.80 -9.17
C PHE A 5 -15.42 -4.63 -9.07
N PHE A 6 -15.91 -3.44 -8.69
CA PHE A 6 -15.07 -2.26 -8.51
C PHE A 6 -14.09 -2.39 -7.34
N PHE A 7 -14.47 -3.08 -6.26
CA PHE A 7 -13.57 -3.40 -5.15
C PHE A 7 -12.38 -4.22 -5.64
N LYS A 8 -12.62 -5.24 -6.49
CA LYS A 8 -11.56 -6.09 -7.03
C LYS A 8 -10.58 -5.31 -7.90
N ILE A 9 -11.07 -4.41 -8.74
CA ILE A 9 -10.20 -3.56 -9.59
C ILE A 9 -9.33 -2.65 -8.72
N ARG A 10 -9.93 -2.03 -7.69
CA ARG A 10 -9.23 -1.18 -6.72
C ARG A 10 -8.15 -1.93 -5.96
N ALA A 11 -8.52 -3.06 -5.37
CA ALA A 11 -7.58 -3.92 -4.64
C ALA A 11 -6.44 -4.39 -5.56
N ALA A 12 -6.72 -4.77 -6.80
CA ALA A 12 -5.69 -5.18 -7.75
C ALA A 12 -4.72 -4.04 -8.11
N TYR A 13 -5.23 -2.81 -8.26
CA TYR A 13 -4.40 -1.63 -8.47
C TYR A 13 -3.51 -1.36 -7.24
N GLU A 14 -4.08 -1.41 -6.03
CA GLU A 14 -3.33 -1.17 -4.80
C GLU A 14 -2.24 -2.22 -4.60
N ILE A 15 -2.54 -3.50 -4.81
CA ILE A 15 -1.56 -4.60 -4.77
C ILE A 15 -0.44 -4.35 -5.80
N SER A 16 -0.76 -3.82 -6.98
CA SER A 16 0.25 -3.50 -7.99
C SER A 16 1.18 -2.35 -7.54
N CYS A 17 0.64 -1.38 -6.81
CA CYS A 17 1.42 -0.31 -6.18
C CYS A 17 2.30 -0.84 -5.04
N LEU A 18 1.75 -1.67 -4.15
CA LEU A 18 2.50 -2.31 -3.07
C LEU A 18 3.63 -3.21 -3.59
N TYR A 19 3.41 -3.89 -4.72
CA TYR A 19 4.47 -4.67 -5.37
C TYR A 19 5.58 -3.79 -5.95
N LYS A 20 5.23 -2.64 -6.57
CA LYS A 20 6.23 -1.66 -7.02
C LYS A 20 7.02 -1.08 -5.85
N LEU A 21 6.34 -0.79 -4.73
CA LEU A 21 6.98 -0.38 -3.49
C LEU A 21 7.96 -1.45 -3.02
N PHE A 22 7.50 -2.70 -2.88
CA PHE A 22 8.31 -3.84 -2.45
C PHE A 22 9.63 -3.94 -3.21
N ILE A 23 9.59 -3.85 -4.54
CA ILE A 23 10.78 -3.87 -5.39
C ILE A 23 11.61 -2.59 -5.25
N GLY A 24 10.97 -1.42 -5.24
CA GLY A 24 11.65 -0.12 -5.24
C GLY A 24 12.45 0.17 -3.97
N VAL A 25 12.04 -0.41 -2.85
CA VAL A 25 12.67 -0.20 -1.53
C VAL A 25 13.47 -1.40 -1.04
N ASP A 26 13.63 -2.44 -1.87
CA ASP A 26 14.24 -3.71 -1.48
C ASP A 26 13.60 -4.29 -0.20
N ALA A 27 12.27 -4.32 -0.15
CA ALA A 27 11.54 -4.92 0.96
C ALA A 27 11.66 -6.46 0.93
N THR A 28 11.67 -7.06 2.10
CA THR A 28 11.46 -8.51 2.30
C THR A 28 10.02 -8.81 2.71
N GLN A 29 9.31 -7.81 3.27
CA GLN A 29 7.88 -7.90 3.60
C GLN A 29 7.21 -6.54 3.45
N VAL A 30 5.99 -6.56 2.90
CA VAL A 30 5.03 -5.45 2.93
C VAL A 30 3.71 -6.01 3.42
N GLU A 31 3.29 -5.64 4.63
CA GLU A 31 2.01 -6.03 5.22
C GLU A 31 1.14 -4.79 5.43
N ILE A 32 0.00 -4.74 4.76
CA ILE A 32 -1.04 -3.74 5.00
C ILE A 32 -2.20 -4.43 5.71
N ASN A 33 -2.48 -4.02 6.95
CA ASN A 33 -3.55 -4.63 7.73
C ASN A 33 -4.15 -3.68 8.76
N PRO A 34 -5.41 -3.21 8.58
CA PRO A 34 -6.33 -3.59 7.52
C PRO A 34 -6.11 -2.81 6.22
N LEU A 35 -6.31 -3.49 5.09
CA LEU A 35 -6.57 -2.84 3.80
C LEU A 35 -8.07 -2.56 3.68
N ALA A 36 -8.46 -1.28 3.80
CA ALA A 36 -9.86 -0.88 3.91
C ALA A 36 -10.31 0.11 2.83
N GLU A 37 -11.60 0.08 2.51
CA GLU A 37 -12.29 1.13 1.73
C GLU A 37 -13.17 1.97 2.67
N THR A 38 -13.26 3.28 2.43
CA THR A 38 -14.17 4.17 3.17
C THR A 38 -15.54 4.29 2.50
N GLU A 39 -16.58 4.53 3.32
CA GLU A 39 -17.93 4.79 2.84
C GLU A 39 -17.98 6.04 1.94
N GLY A 40 -18.66 5.93 0.78
CA GLY A 40 -18.67 6.94 -0.29
C GLY A 40 -18.00 6.48 -1.59
N MET A 41 -17.31 5.34 -1.56
CA MET A 41 -16.74 4.68 -2.74
C MET A 41 -17.67 3.65 -3.39
N GLN A 42 -18.84 3.39 -2.78
CA GLN A 42 -19.91 2.58 -3.36
C GLN A 42 -20.75 3.44 -4.31
N GLU A 43 -20.95 2.89 -5.52
CA GLU A 43 -21.71 3.47 -6.63
C GLU A 43 -22.94 4.24 -6.19
N LYS A 44 -23.08 5.48 -6.68
CA LYS A 44 -24.36 6.16 -6.62
C LYS A 44 -25.21 6.06 -7.87
N ASN A 45 -24.74 5.57 -9.03
CA ASN A 45 -25.58 5.43 -10.26
C ASN A 45 -24.95 4.63 -11.44
N GLY A 46 -24.04 3.68 -11.22
CA GLY A 46 -23.60 2.73 -12.27
C GLY A 46 -22.74 3.25 -13.43
N ILE A 47 -22.62 4.57 -13.63
CA ILE A 47 -21.81 5.18 -14.69
C ILE A 47 -21.24 6.50 -14.18
N GLU A 48 -20.16 6.43 -13.40
CA GLU A 48 -19.10 7.45 -13.33
C GLU A 48 -18.01 7.00 -12.34
N VAL A 49 -17.07 6.20 -12.83
CA VAL A 49 -15.68 6.26 -12.36
C VAL A 49 -14.84 6.37 -13.61
N PHE A 50 -14.96 7.50 -14.30
CA PHE A 50 -13.82 7.99 -15.06
C PHE A 50 -12.66 8.09 -14.08
N ILE A 51 -11.55 7.52 -14.53
CA ILE A 51 -10.28 7.32 -13.85
C ILE A 51 -9.69 8.69 -13.48
N SER A 52 -10.27 9.33 -12.48
CA SER A 52 -9.65 10.46 -11.80
C SER A 52 -8.74 9.87 -10.72
N LYS A 53 -7.43 10.12 -10.86
CA LYS A 53 -6.41 9.84 -9.84
C LYS A 53 -6.80 10.38 -8.45
N GLU A 54 -7.71 11.34 -8.39
CA GLU A 54 -8.10 12.03 -7.17
C GLU A 54 -9.17 11.30 -6.34
N LYS A 55 -9.78 10.21 -6.87
CA LYS A 55 -10.91 9.53 -6.20
C LYS A 55 -10.69 8.04 -5.94
N PHE A 56 -9.47 7.68 -5.55
CA PHE A 56 -9.12 6.34 -5.08
C PHE A 56 -8.50 6.37 -3.67
N PRO A 57 -9.22 6.78 -2.62
CA PRO A 57 -8.69 6.63 -1.28
C PRO A 57 -8.90 5.18 -0.79
N ALA A 58 -8.08 4.25 -1.28
CA ALA A 58 -7.76 3.08 -0.48
C ALA A 58 -6.84 3.57 0.64
N TYR A 59 -7.23 3.38 1.89
CA TYR A 59 -6.41 3.80 3.03
C TYR A 59 -5.65 2.60 3.56
N CYS A 60 -4.32 2.69 3.53
CA CYS A 60 -3.46 1.87 4.37
C CYS A 60 -3.55 2.46 5.79
N ILE A 61 -4.33 1.83 6.66
CA ILE A 61 -4.53 2.32 8.03
C ILE A 61 -3.28 2.04 8.87
N ASP A 62 -2.72 0.84 8.71
CA ASP A 62 -1.50 0.38 9.35
C ASP A 62 -0.66 -0.37 8.29
N ALA A 63 0.65 -0.24 8.40
CA ALA A 63 1.61 -0.88 7.52
C ALA A 63 2.82 -1.36 8.32
N LYS A 64 3.21 -2.61 8.10
CA LYS A 64 4.48 -3.17 8.58
C LYS A 64 5.36 -3.53 7.40
N LEU A 65 6.56 -2.96 7.39
CA LEU A 65 7.56 -3.15 6.35
C LEU A 65 8.83 -3.78 6.95
N ASN A 66 9.38 -4.78 6.29
CA ASN A 66 10.73 -5.27 6.55
C ASN A 66 11.56 -5.08 5.29
N PHE A 67 12.84 -4.72 5.45
CA PHE A 67 13.77 -4.44 4.36
C PHE A 67 14.88 -5.49 4.30
N ASP A 68 15.55 -5.62 3.16
CA ASP A 68 16.75 -6.46 3.01
C ASP A 68 17.99 -5.70 3.50
N ASP A 69 18.60 -6.17 4.59
CA ASP A 69 19.83 -5.58 5.14
C ASP A 69 20.97 -5.51 4.12
N ASN A 70 21.02 -6.46 3.16
CA ASN A 70 22.03 -6.43 2.10
C ASN A 70 21.82 -5.29 1.10
N ALA A 71 20.65 -4.63 1.12
CA ALA A 71 20.36 -3.46 0.30
C ALA A 71 20.83 -2.14 0.92
N TYR A 72 21.44 -2.15 2.12
CA TYR A 72 21.94 -0.95 2.82
C TYR A 72 22.75 -0.01 1.91
N PHE A 73 23.60 -0.57 1.03
CA PHE A 73 24.45 0.23 0.15
C PHE A 73 23.66 1.12 -0.84
N ARG A 74 22.43 0.73 -1.19
CA ARG A 74 21.57 1.40 -2.17
C ARG A 74 20.28 2.01 -1.57
N GLN A 75 19.89 1.64 -0.34
CA GLN A 75 18.70 2.14 0.35
C GLN A 75 19.01 3.02 1.57
N LYS A 76 20.06 3.84 1.50
CA LYS A 76 20.58 4.61 2.66
C LYS A 76 19.54 5.46 3.40
N GLU A 77 18.60 6.04 2.67
CA GLU A 77 17.54 6.88 3.24
C GLU A 77 16.58 6.07 4.12
N ILE A 78 16.30 4.81 3.76
CA ILE A 78 15.42 3.92 4.51
C ILE A 78 16.08 3.50 5.82
N PHE A 79 17.34 3.09 5.77
CA PHE A 79 18.08 2.73 6.98
C PHE A 79 18.34 3.93 7.90
N ALA A 80 18.34 5.16 7.37
CA ALA A 80 18.39 6.36 8.19
C ALA A 80 17.08 6.65 8.96
N MET A 81 15.96 6.01 8.58
CA MET A 81 14.69 6.07 9.31
C MET A 81 14.60 5.01 10.41
N GLU A 82 15.55 4.07 10.47
CA GLU A 82 15.63 3.12 11.56
C GLU A 82 15.94 3.90 12.85
N GLU A 83 14.98 3.94 13.77
CA GLU A 83 15.25 4.55 15.07
C GLU A 83 16.33 3.73 15.78
N PRO A 84 17.45 4.36 16.20
CA PRO A 84 18.47 3.65 16.93
C PRO A 84 17.83 3.09 18.20
N SER A 85 17.92 1.78 18.41
CA SER A 85 17.49 1.16 19.65
C SER A 85 18.26 1.82 20.78
N ASN A 86 17.61 2.71 21.52
CA ASN A 86 18.24 3.32 22.67
C ASN A 86 18.53 2.19 23.65
N SER A 87 19.81 2.03 23.95
CA SER A 87 20.37 1.07 24.89
C SER A 87 19.66 1.12 26.24
N GLU A 88 19.09 -0.02 26.65
CA GLU A 88 19.03 -0.42 28.06
C GLU A 88 20.13 -1.44 28.34
#